data_AF-A0A1D7QKS7-F1
#
_entry.id   AF-A0A1D7QKS7-F1
#
_cell.length_a   1.000
_cell.length_b   1.000
_cell.length_c   1.000
_cell.angle_alpha   90.00
_cell.angle_beta   90.00
_cell.angle_gamma   90.00
#
_symmetry.space_group_name_H-M   'P 1'
#
loop_
_entity.id
_entity.type
_entity.pdbx_description
1 polymer ?
#
loop_
_entity_poly.entity_id
_entity_poly.type
_entity_poly.pdbx_seq_one_letter_code
_entity_poly.pdbx_strand_id
1 'polypeptide(L)'
;MLVNRAGFPINLEVIYYSMILNKDSLIERIVRTKIGISELSRILHVSRTSIYNWFEQEYLSIEIVCKIGHAIGHDFANEFPEEFAKAENRIMADLITGNLDQQQHYDNSVQYWMSKYITLLEKHNDLLSQVSNQPGDIGIPGKMISGTKNTGQHFSPLTH
;
A
#
# COMPACT_ATOMS: atom_id res chain seq x y z
N MET A 1 -25.85 3.47 -36.04
CA MET A 1 -25.25 4.57 -35.25
C MET A 1 -26.17 4.85 -34.08
N LEU A 2 -25.75 4.58 -32.85
CA LEU A 2 -26.59 4.80 -31.67
C LEU A 2 -26.60 6.31 -31.37
N VAL A 3 -27.78 6.90 -31.32
CA VAL A 3 -28.03 8.34 -31.06
C VAL A 3 -28.82 8.46 -29.77
N ASN A 4 -28.50 9.48 -28.97
CA ASN A 4 -29.23 9.74 -27.73
C ASN A 4 -30.64 10.28 -28.04
N ARG A 5 -31.47 10.42 -27.01
CA ARG A 5 -32.86 10.91 -27.14
C ARG A 5 -32.95 12.35 -27.70
N ALA A 6 -31.83 13.07 -27.77
CA ALA A 6 -31.69 14.41 -28.33
C ALA A 6 -31.04 14.41 -29.74
N GLY A 7 -30.83 13.24 -30.36
CA GLY A 7 -30.31 13.10 -31.72
C GLY A 7 -28.79 13.30 -31.85
N PHE A 8 -28.05 13.46 -30.75
CA PHE A 8 -26.59 13.53 -30.78
C PHE A 8 -25.96 12.14 -30.85
N PRO A 9 -24.87 11.97 -31.61
CA PRO A 9 -24.17 10.69 -31.70
C PRO A 9 -23.69 10.28 -30.31
N ILE A 10 -24.02 9.05 -29.90
CA ILE A 10 -23.53 8.49 -28.65
C ILE A 10 -22.04 8.21 -28.85
N ASN A 11 -21.20 9.06 -28.28
CA ASN A 11 -19.78 8.82 -28.21
C ASN A 11 -19.54 7.76 -27.13
N LEU A 12 -19.43 6.50 -27.55
CA LEU A 12 -19.17 5.38 -26.64
C LEU A 12 -17.84 5.53 -25.90
N GLU A 13 -16.83 6.20 -26.47
CA GLU A 13 -15.60 6.50 -25.71
C GLU A 13 -15.90 7.44 -24.55
N VAL A 14 -16.66 8.52 -24.76
CA VAL A 14 -16.99 9.48 -23.69
C VAL A 14 -17.83 8.83 -22.59
N ILE A 15 -18.79 7.96 -22.94
CA ILE A 15 -19.57 7.22 -21.94
C ILE A 15 -18.72 6.16 -21.24
N TYR A 16 -17.84 5.47 -21.96
CA TYR A 16 -16.91 4.50 -21.37
C TYR A 16 -15.95 5.20 -20.42
N TYR A 17 -15.38 6.35 -20.82
CA TYR A 17 -14.57 7.20 -19.98
C TYR A 17 -15.38 7.69 -18.77
N SER A 18 -16.59 8.23 -18.92
CA SER A 18 -17.39 8.69 -17.77
C SER A 18 -17.79 7.56 -16.82
N MET A 19 -18.07 6.36 -17.36
CA MET A 19 -18.39 5.16 -16.58
C MET A 19 -17.14 4.54 -15.92
N ILE A 20 -15.94 4.81 -16.42
CA ILE A 20 -14.66 4.48 -15.80
C ILE A 20 -14.21 5.55 -14.81
N LEU A 21 -14.56 6.82 -15.05
CA LEU A 21 -14.12 7.99 -14.29
C LEU A 21 -14.87 8.18 -12.97
N ASN A 22 -16.02 7.54 -12.79
CA ASN A 22 -16.73 7.55 -11.50
C ASN A 22 -16.04 6.56 -10.55
N LYS A 23 -15.00 7.06 -9.85
CA LYS A 23 -14.19 6.35 -8.85
C LYS A 23 -15.05 5.59 -7.83
N ASP A 24 -16.08 6.26 -7.34
CA ASP A 24 -17.14 5.78 -6.47
C ASP A 24 -17.85 4.53 -7.04
N SER A 25 -18.27 4.58 -8.30
CA SER A 25 -18.94 3.45 -8.97
C SER A 25 -18.01 2.25 -9.14
N LEU A 26 -16.72 2.49 -9.42
CA LEU A 26 -15.72 1.44 -9.52
C LEU A 26 -15.47 0.75 -8.17
N ILE A 27 -15.30 1.55 -7.11
CA ILE A 27 -15.11 1.03 -5.74
C ILE A 27 -16.34 0.25 -5.29
N GLU A 28 -17.54 0.79 -5.50
CA GLU A 28 -18.79 0.11 -5.16
C GLU A 28 -18.89 -1.24 -5.88
N ARG A 29 -18.57 -1.28 -7.18
CA ARG A 29 -18.59 -2.51 -7.98
C ARG A 29 -17.63 -3.56 -7.44
N ILE A 30 -16.40 -3.16 -7.11
CA ILE A 30 -15.37 -4.06 -6.56
C ILE A 30 -15.83 -4.59 -5.20
N VAL A 31 -16.31 -3.70 -4.31
CA VAL A 31 -16.85 -4.08 -3.00
C VAL A 31 -17.95 -5.12 -3.14
N ARG A 32 -18.99 -4.83 -3.94
CA ARG A 32 -20.15 -5.72 -4.11
C ARG A 32 -19.83 -7.07 -4.73
N THR A 33 -18.72 -7.18 -5.45
CA THR A 33 -18.24 -8.45 -6.01
C THR A 33 -17.58 -9.32 -4.93
N LYS A 34 -16.94 -8.72 -3.92
CA LYS A 34 -16.22 -9.45 -2.86
C LYS A 34 -17.09 -9.70 -1.63
N ILE A 35 -17.79 -8.67 -1.14
CA ILE A 35 -18.59 -8.73 0.09
C ILE A 35 -19.87 -7.87 -0.01
N GLY A 36 -20.86 -8.19 0.82
CA GLY A 36 -22.07 -7.37 0.94
C GLY A 36 -21.86 -6.10 1.76
N ILE A 37 -22.67 -5.06 1.52
CA ILE A 37 -22.62 -3.78 2.25
C ILE A 37 -22.82 -3.95 3.77
N SER A 38 -23.69 -4.89 4.18
CA SER A 38 -23.90 -5.21 5.60
C SER A 38 -22.65 -5.79 6.25
N GLU A 39 -21.84 -6.52 5.49
CA GLU A 39 -20.60 -7.10 6.00
C GLU A 39 -19.49 -6.05 6.05
N LEU A 40 -19.36 -5.22 5.02
CA LEU A 40 -18.45 -4.09 5.02
C LEU A 40 -18.72 -3.13 6.20
N SER A 41 -20.00 -2.89 6.50
CA SER A 41 -20.45 -2.10 7.66
C SER A 41 -19.97 -2.66 8.99
N ARG A 42 -19.97 -3.99 9.16
CA ARG A 42 -19.47 -4.65 10.37
C ARG A 42 -17.95 -4.54 10.48
N ILE A 43 -17.23 -4.79 9.38
CA ILE A 43 -15.76 -4.74 9.36
C ILE A 43 -15.26 -3.32 9.63
N LEU A 44 -15.90 -2.31 9.04
CA LEU A 44 -15.50 -0.91 9.18
C LEU A 44 -16.09 -0.21 10.40
N HIS A 45 -16.97 -0.87 11.16
CA HIS A 45 -17.68 -0.29 12.31
C HIS A 45 -18.42 1.02 12.00
N VAL A 46 -18.99 1.13 10.79
CA VAL A 46 -19.79 2.28 10.36
C VAL A 46 -21.20 1.85 9.96
N SER A 47 -22.15 2.78 9.96
CA SER A 47 -23.52 2.48 9.52
C SER A 47 -23.56 2.16 8.02
N ARG A 48 -24.49 1.29 7.60
CA ARG A 48 -24.74 1.04 6.16
C ARG A 48 -25.06 2.33 5.39
N THR A 49 -25.78 3.26 6.02
CA THR A 49 -26.08 4.58 5.45
C THR A 49 -24.80 5.38 5.17
N SER A 50 -23.82 5.35 6.08
CA SER A 50 -22.53 6.00 5.86
C SER A 50 -21.82 5.44 4.63
N ILE A 51 -21.88 4.12 4.43
CA ILE A 51 -21.28 3.47 3.25
C ILE A 51 -21.98 3.88 1.96
N TYR A 52 -23.32 3.95 1.94
CA TYR A 52 -24.04 4.45 0.78
C TYR A 52 -23.69 5.90 0.47
N ASN A 53 -23.65 6.75 1.51
CA ASN A 53 -23.26 8.15 1.35
C ASN A 53 -21.83 8.28 0.78
N TRP A 54 -20.90 7.41 1.16
CA TRP A 54 -19.55 7.41 0.61
C TRP A 54 -19.50 7.08 -0.88
N PHE A 55 -20.40 6.22 -1.37
CA PHE A 55 -20.51 5.91 -2.80
C PHE A 55 -21.28 6.98 -3.58
N GLU A 56 -22.09 7.80 -2.92
CA GLU A 56 -22.81 8.91 -3.57
C GLU A 56 -22.00 10.23 -3.57
N GLN A 57 -20.90 10.28 -2.81
CA GLN A 57 -20.02 11.46 -2.74
C GLN A 57 -19.10 11.56 -3.96
N GLU A 58 -19.09 12.73 -4.58
CA GLU A 58 -18.21 13.07 -5.73
C GLU A 58 -16.71 12.87 -5.39
N TYR A 59 -16.34 13.07 -4.13
CA TYR A 59 -14.96 12.91 -3.65
C TYR A 59 -14.90 11.99 -2.43
N LEU A 60 -14.60 10.71 -2.67
CA LEU A 60 -14.26 9.79 -1.59
C LEU A 60 -12.81 9.98 -1.13
N SER A 61 -12.58 10.18 0.16
CA SER A 61 -11.22 10.42 0.68
C SER A 61 -10.34 9.18 0.54
N ILE A 62 -9.06 9.38 0.25
CA ILE A 62 -8.09 8.29 0.05
C ILE A 62 -8.00 7.38 1.27
N GLU A 63 -8.14 7.92 2.47
CA GLU A 63 -8.15 7.15 3.72
C GLU A 63 -9.32 6.16 3.77
N ILE A 64 -10.52 6.58 3.35
CA ILE A 64 -11.68 5.69 3.30
C ILE A 64 -11.47 4.62 2.24
N VAL A 65 -10.91 4.98 1.08
CA VAL A 65 -10.55 4.01 0.03
C VAL A 65 -9.57 2.95 0.56
N CYS A 66 -8.54 3.36 1.30
CA CYS A 66 -7.60 2.43 1.94
C CYS A 66 -8.27 1.53 2.97
N LYS A 67 -9.14 2.07 3.82
CA LYS A 67 -9.89 1.29 4.82
C LYS A 67 -10.78 0.25 4.15
N ILE A 68 -11.51 0.63 3.11
CA ILE A 68 -12.33 -0.28 2.31
C ILE A 68 -11.44 -1.34 1.66
N GLY A 69 -10.32 -0.94 1.04
CA GLY A 69 -9.36 -1.84 0.41
C GLY A 69 -8.84 -2.91 1.36
N HIS A 70 -8.41 -2.50 2.56
CA HIS A 70 -8.00 -3.42 3.61
C HIS A 70 -9.12 -4.38 4.03
N ALA A 71 -10.34 -3.86 4.24
CA ALA A 71 -11.50 -4.66 4.64
C ALA A 71 -11.88 -5.75 3.62
N ILE A 72 -11.62 -5.52 2.32
CA ILE A 72 -11.95 -6.46 1.24
C ILE A 72 -10.73 -7.17 0.64
N GLY A 73 -9.53 -6.97 1.21
CA GLY A 73 -8.27 -7.47 0.66
C GLY A 73 -8.05 -7.04 -0.80
N HIS A 74 -8.27 -5.77 -1.11
CA HIS A 74 -8.03 -5.17 -2.41
C HIS A 74 -7.07 -3.99 -2.31
N ASP A 75 -6.10 -3.93 -3.21
CA ASP A 75 -5.21 -2.77 -3.34
C ASP A 75 -5.75 -1.84 -4.43
N PHE A 76 -6.27 -0.69 -4.01
CA PHE A 76 -6.83 0.33 -4.91
C PHE A 76 -5.77 1.23 -5.56
N ALA A 77 -4.48 1.06 -5.22
CA ALA A 77 -3.40 1.85 -5.81
C ALA A 77 -3.22 1.57 -7.31
N ASN A 78 -3.61 0.37 -7.76
CA ASN A 78 -3.54 -0.01 -9.18
C ASN A 78 -4.62 0.69 -10.02
N GLU A 79 -5.80 0.93 -9.45
CA GLU A 79 -6.90 1.62 -10.11
C GLU A 79 -6.78 3.15 -10.05
N PHE A 80 -6.17 3.70 -8.98
CA PHE A 80 -6.06 5.15 -8.76
C PHE A 80 -4.63 5.66 -8.50
N PRO A 81 -3.63 5.31 -9.32
CA PRO A 81 -2.22 5.60 -9.01
C PRO A 81 -1.91 7.09 -8.80
N GLU A 82 -2.57 7.98 -9.54
CA GLU A 82 -2.35 9.43 -9.43
C GLU A 82 -2.85 10.00 -8.09
N GLU A 83 -3.98 9.51 -7.58
CA GLU A 83 -4.57 9.98 -6.32
C GLU A 83 -3.76 9.48 -5.12
N PHE A 84 -3.25 8.24 -5.19
CA PHE A 84 -2.33 7.72 -4.19
C PHE A 84 -1.00 8.49 -4.19
N ALA A 85 -0.44 8.82 -5.36
CA ALA A 85 0.78 9.63 -5.45
C ALA A 85 0.58 11.05 -4.86
N LYS A 86 -0.56 11.69 -5.10
CA LYS A 86 -0.90 12.99 -4.50
C LYS A 86 -1.05 12.91 -2.98
N ALA A 87 -1.65 11.83 -2.48
CA ALA A 87 -1.82 11.60 -1.05
C ALA A 87 -0.48 11.39 -0.34
N GLU A 88 0.43 10.61 -0.93
CA GLU A 88 1.80 10.42 -0.41
C GLU A 88 2.56 11.73 -0.31
N ASN A 89 2.46 12.59 -1.33
CA ASN A 89 3.10 13.91 -1.32
C ASN A 89 2.55 14.82 -0.23
N ARG A 90 1.23 14.77 0.05
CA ARG A 90 0.61 15.55 1.14
C ARG A 90 1.05 15.06 2.50
N ILE A 91 1.08 13.74 2.72
CA ILE A 91 1.56 13.15 3.98
C ILE A 91 3.02 13.53 4.23
N MET A 92 3.88 13.46 3.20
CA MET A 92 5.26 13.92 3.31
C MET A 92 5.36 15.41 3.67
N ALA A 93 4.56 16.27 3.01
CA ALA A 93 4.56 17.70 3.29
C ALA A 93 4.10 18.00 4.73
N ASP A 94 3.06 17.32 5.22
CA ASP A 94 2.52 17.52 6.56
C ASP A 94 3.49 17.01 7.65
N LEU A 95 4.17 15.88 7.41
CA LEU A 95 5.23 15.37 8.30
C LEU A 95 6.41 16.35 8.42
N ILE A 96 6.80 16.98 7.30
CA ILE A 96 7.88 17.98 7.28
C ILE A 96 7.45 19.27 7.99
N THR A 97 6.17 19.62 7.90
CA THR A 97 5.64 20.87 8.45
C THR A 97 5.18 20.74 9.92
N GLY A 98 5.17 19.53 10.48
CA GLY A 98 4.91 19.26 11.91
C GLY A 98 3.53 19.67 12.40
N ASN A 99 2.56 19.78 11.49
CA ASN A 99 1.36 20.61 11.69
C ASN A 99 0.09 19.82 12.01
N LEU A 100 0.22 18.60 12.50
CA LEU A 100 -0.91 17.69 12.50
C LEU A 100 -1.08 17.12 13.90
N ASP A 101 -2.27 17.32 14.45
CA ASP A 101 -2.77 16.75 15.70
C ASP A 101 -2.76 15.22 15.58
N GLN A 102 -1.60 14.61 15.76
CA GLN A 102 -1.28 13.25 15.33
C GLN A 102 -0.48 12.49 16.38
N GLN A 103 -1.17 11.82 17.30
CA GLN A 103 -0.58 10.59 17.87
C GLN A 103 -1.07 9.37 17.09
N GLN A 104 -2.38 9.23 16.86
CA GLN A 104 -2.91 8.03 16.22
C GLN A 104 -2.65 7.93 14.71
N HIS A 105 -2.71 9.05 13.98
CA HIS A 105 -2.33 9.07 12.56
C HIS A 105 -0.81 9.01 12.35
N TYR A 106 -0.04 9.54 13.30
CA TYR A 106 1.42 9.43 13.27
C TYR A 106 1.85 8.00 13.50
N ASP A 107 1.34 7.33 14.53
CA ASP A 107 1.67 5.93 14.82
C ASP A 107 1.28 5.00 13.66
N ASN A 108 0.11 5.21 13.05
CA ASN A 108 -0.30 4.43 11.88
C ASN A 108 0.55 4.72 10.64
N SER A 109 0.94 5.98 10.40
CA SER A 109 1.78 6.34 9.26
C SER A 109 3.23 5.87 9.44
N VAL A 110 3.80 5.99 10.64
CA VAL A 110 5.13 5.47 10.99
C VAL A 110 5.16 3.95 10.89
N GLN A 111 4.16 3.24 11.42
CA GLN A 111 4.08 1.78 11.28
C GLN A 111 3.94 1.34 9.81
N TYR A 112 3.16 2.08 9.01
CA TYR A 112 3.05 1.84 7.58
C TYR A 112 4.41 1.98 6.89
N TRP A 113 5.12 3.09 7.11
CA TRP A 113 6.44 3.32 6.51
C TRP A 113 7.51 2.36 7.03
N MET A 114 7.48 2.01 8.32
CA MET A 114 8.34 0.98 8.91
C MET A 114 8.13 -0.37 8.22
N SER A 115 6.88 -0.79 8.03
CA SER A 115 6.56 -2.05 7.34
C SER A 115 7.03 -2.05 5.89
N LYS A 116 6.87 -0.93 5.17
CA LYS A 116 7.37 -0.76 3.79
C LYS A 116 8.90 -0.84 3.74
N TYR A 117 9.59 -0.23 4.71
CA TYR A 117 11.05 -0.29 4.80
C TYR A 117 11.56 -1.70 5.11
N ILE A 118 10.93 -2.40 6.06
CA ILE A 118 11.25 -3.79 6.37
C ILE A 118 11.06 -4.66 5.12
N THR A 119 9.91 -4.55 4.44
CA THR A 119 9.63 -5.31 3.21
C THR A 119 10.69 -5.06 2.12
N LEU A 120 11.16 -3.81 1.99
CA LEU A 120 12.20 -3.46 1.03
C LEU A 120 13.53 -4.13 1.38
N LEU A 121 13.93 -4.09 2.65
CA LEU A 121 15.15 -4.73 3.14
C LEU A 121 15.11 -6.25 2.97
N GLU A 122 13.96 -6.87 3.27
CA GLU A 122 13.74 -8.30 3.09
C GLU A 122 13.91 -8.68 1.61
N LYS A 123 13.23 -7.99 0.69
CA LYS A 123 13.38 -8.23 -0.75
C LYS A 123 14.80 -8.04 -1.24
N HIS A 124 15.51 -7.03 -0.72
CA HIS A 124 16.91 -6.80 -1.06
C HIS A 124 17.81 -7.93 -0.58
N ASN A 125 17.61 -8.40 0.66
CA ASN A 125 18.35 -9.54 1.20
C ASN A 125 18.04 -10.84 0.44
N ASP A 126 16.80 -11.04 0.03
CA ASP A 126 16.40 -12.18 -0.80
C ASP A 126 17.16 -12.18 -2.13
N LEU A 127 17.26 -11.03 -2.80
CA LEU A 127 18.01 -10.87 -4.04
C LEU A 127 19.51 -11.16 -3.82
N LEU A 128 20.11 -10.63 -2.75
CA LEU A 128 21.51 -10.91 -2.42
C LEU A 128 21.74 -12.39 -2.14
N SER A 129 20.84 -13.04 -1.42
CA SER A 129 20.94 -14.47 -1.10
C SER A 129 20.88 -15.34 -2.35
N GLN A 130 20.03 -14.99 -3.32
CA GLN A 130 19.90 -15.68 -4.61
C GLN A 130 21.16 -15.54 -5.47
N VAL A 131 21.82 -14.37 -5.43
CA VAL A 131 23.11 -14.14 -6.09
C VAL A 131 24.23 -14.92 -5.41
N SER A 132 24.22 -15.02 -4.08
CA SER A 132 25.23 -15.78 -3.32
C SER A 132 25.09 -17.31 -3.43
N ASN A 133 23.89 -17.81 -3.74
CA ASN A 133 23.57 -19.23 -3.83
C ASN A 133 23.65 -19.81 -5.25
N GLN A 134 24.29 -19.13 -6.19
CA GLN A 134 24.68 -19.75 -7.46
C GLN A 134 25.84 -20.73 -7.20
N PRO A 135 25.65 -22.06 -7.37
CA PRO A 135 26.77 -22.99 -7.35
C PRO A 135 27.51 -22.83 -8.68
N GLY A 136 28.41 -21.87 -8.72
CA GLY A 136 29.44 -21.79 -9.75
C GLY A 136 30.42 -22.94 -9.55
N ASP A 137 30.14 -24.05 -10.22
CA ASP A 137 31.08 -25.13 -10.49
C ASP A 137 32.24 -24.57 -11.33
N ILE A 138 33.28 -24.10 -10.65
CA ILE A 138 34.63 -24.00 -11.21
C ILE A 138 35.56 -24.59 -10.17
N GLY A 139 35.85 -25.88 -10.34
CA GLY A 139 36.86 -26.57 -9.57
C GLY A 139 38.22 -25.85 -9.61
N ILE A 140 38.68 -25.44 -8.43
CA ILE A 140 40.12 -25.35 -8.13
C ILE A 140 40.32 -26.05 -6.77
N PRO A 141 41.20 -27.06 -6.70
CA PRO A 141 41.32 -27.92 -5.53
C PRO A 141 42.12 -27.23 -4.43
N GLY A 142 41.61 -27.34 -3.20
CA GLY A 142 42.41 -27.46 -1.99
C GLY A 142 43.36 -26.31 -1.65
N LYS A 143 42.92 -25.44 -0.74
CA LYS A 143 43.84 -24.99 0.31
C LYS A 143 43.12 -24.84 1.64
N MET A 144 43.18 -25.92 2.41
CA MET A 144 43.03 -25.85 3.85
C MET A 144 44.05 -24.84 4.40
N ILE A 145 43.59 -23.88 5.19
CA ILE A 145 44.43 -23.22 6.19
C ILE A 145 43.68 -23.26 7.52
N SER A 146 44.21 -24.15 8.36
CA SER A 146 43.89 -24.37 9.76
C SER A 146 44.41 -23.22 10.63
N GLY A 147 43.66 -22.87 11.67
CA GLY A 147 44.13 -22.14 12.86
C GLY A 147 44.35 -20.64 12.62
N THR A 148 43.92 -19.74 13.49
CA THR A 148 44.37 -19.70 14.89
C THR A 148 43.28 -19.16 15.82
N LYS A 149 43.20 -19.77 17.00
CA LYS A 149 42.47 -19.26 18.16
C LYS A 149 43.14 -17.95 18.58
N ASN A 150 42.38 -16.85 18.70
CA ASN A 150 42.89 -15.69 19.42
C ASN A 150 42.05 -15.45 20.68
N THR A 151 42.76 -15.61 21.78
CA THR A 151 42.33 -15.58 23.16
C THR A 151 42.31 -14.13 23.64
N GLY A 152 41.25 -13.74 24.34
CA GLY A 152 41.30 -12.76 25.41
C GLY A 152 41.20 -11.29 25.02
N GLN A 153 40.12 -10.64 25.48
CA GLN A 153 40.24 -9.42 26.28
C GLN A 153 38.96 -9.26 27.14
N HIS A 154 39.13 -9.58 28.42
CA HIS A 154 38.16 -9.37 29.49
C HIS A 154 38.30 -7.92 29.96
N PHE A 155 37.32 -7.07 29.66
CA PHE A 155 37.25 -5.71 30.20
C PHE A 155 36.38 -5.72 31.46
N SER A 156 37.00 -5.43 32.61
CA SER A 156 36.27 -5.10 33.85
C SER A 156 35.85 -3.62 33.84
N PRO A 157 34.75 -3.23 34.51
CA PRO A 157 34.30 -1.84 34.56
C PRO A 157 35.04 -1.05 35.65
N LEU A 158 35.44 0.20 35.36
CA LEU A 158 35.91 1.13 36.38
C LEU A 158 34.72 1.89 36.99
N THR A 159 34.54 1.71 38.29
CA THR A 159 33.85 2.66 39.19
C THR A 159 34.81 3.76 39.60
N HIS A 160 34.42 5.03 39.43
CA HIS A 160 34.55 6.00 40.51
C HIS A 160 33.55 7.15 40.38
#